data_AF-A0A6V8QWJ4-F1
#
_entry.id   AF-A0A6V8QWJ4-F1
#
_cell.length_a   1.000
_cell.length_b   1.000
_cell.length_c   1.000
_cell.angle_alpha   90.00
_cell.angle_beta   90.00
_cell.angle_gamma   90.00
#
_symmetry.space_group_name_H-M   'P 1'
#
loop_
_entity.id
_entity.type
_entity.pdbx_description
1 polymer ?
#
loop_
_entity_poly.entity_id
_entity_poly.type
_entity_poly.pdbx_seq_one_letter_code
_entity_poly.pdbx_strand_id
1 'polypeptide(L)'
;MGSISRNNKLRQREIPAGYEIMELFADAKAASKRFEKRNGNTAMPALDPIEELDGVSALLHEKMQDLVKKRQGKFELEQDEWTLYEEKNFTRLIEDIGELVDGLIELFPGIQEEQRKLCEEEVSEMSTKRGMLPLIRDIAASQDKLLSDTAAKAIRPTTTSSRSVVFSGVNSGLQIGNNSGQISNIRFDTW
;
A
#
# COMPACT_ATOMS: atom_id res chain seq x y z
N MET A 1 16.24 -32.99 0.95
CA MET A 1 17.09 -32.24 1.91
C MET A 1 17.12 -30.71 1.70
N GLY A 2 16.76 -30.17 0.52
CA GLY A 2 16.86 -28.71 0.25
C GLY A 2 15.79 -27.79 0.87
N SER A 3 14.65 -28.31 1.32
CA SER A 3 13.54 -27.48 1.86
C SER A 3 13.68 -27.15 3.34
N ILE A 4 14.25 -28.06 4.14
CA ILE A 4 14.43 -27.88 5.59
C ILE A 4 15.54 -26.86 5.87
N SER A 5 16.63 -26.90 5.10
CA SER A 5 17.76 -25.97 5.25
C SER A 5 17.41 -24.53 4.80
N ARG A 6 16.55 -24.38 3.79
CA ARG A 6 16.01 -23.07 3.39
C ARG A 6 15.09 -22.48 4.46
N ASN A 7 14.17 -23.25 5.01
CA ASN A 7 13.27 -22.78 6.07
C ASN A 7 14.02 -22.33 7.34
N ASN A 8 15.12 -22.97 7.69
CA ASN A 8 15.92 -22.57 8.85
C ASN A 8 16.68 -21.26 8.60
N LYS A 9 17.17 -21.05 7.38
CA LYS A 9 17.90 -19.84 6.97
C LYS A 9 16.98 -18.61 6.86
N LEU A 10 15.71 -18.83 6.51
CA LEU A 10 14.67 -17.80 6.45
C LEU A 10 14.25 -17.36 7.86
N ARG A 11 13.97 -18.31 8.76
CA ARG A 11 13.69 -18.00 10.18
C ARG A 11 14.82 -17.27 10.87
N GLN A 12 16.08 -17.56 10.53
CA GLN A 12 17.25 -16.83 11.07
C GLN A 12 17.38 -15.40 10.58
N ARG A 13 16.69 -14.99 9.50
CA ARG A 13 16.73 -13.62 8.95
C ARG A 13 15.46 -12.81 9.23
N GLU A 14 14.32 -13.45 9.46
CA GLU A 14 13.09 -12.81 9.97
C GLU A 14 13.27 -12.22 11.38
N ILE A 15 14.00 -12.95 12.25
CA ILE A 15 14.23 -12.54 13.64
C ILE A 15 15.06 -11.24 13.73
N PRO A 16 16.16 -11.07 12.96
CA PRO A 16 16.91 -9.81 12.88
C PRO A 16 16.07 -8.60 12.46
N ALA A 17 15.30 -8.68 11.36
CA ALA A 17 14.57 -7.52 10.86
C ALA A 17 13.51 -7.02 11.86
N GLY A 18 12.77 -7.94 12.50
CA GLY A 18 11.83 -7.57 13.55
C GLY A 18 12.52 -6.94 14.78
N TYR A 19 13.69 -7.44 15.15
CA TYR A 19 14.49 -6.88 16.25
C TYR A 19 15.04 -5.50 15.91
N GLU A 20 15.58 -5.32 14.71
CA GLU A 20 16.14 -4.04 14.22
C GLU A 20 15.05 -2.96 14.16
N ILE A 21 13.83 -3.29 13.72
CA ILE A 21 12.68 -2.36 13.79
C ILE A 21 12.43 -1.91 15.24
N MET A 22 12.48 -2.84 16.20
CA MET A 22 12.30 -2.48 17.62
C MET A 22 13.43 -1.58 18.14
N GLU A 23 14.67 -1.77 17.70
CA GLU A 23 15.78 -0.89 18.03
C GLU A 23 15.59 0.53 17.46
N LEU A 24 15.13 0.65 16.21
CA LEU A 24 14.81 1.95 15.60
C LEU A 24 13.77 2.73 16.41
N PHE A 25 12.72 2.05 16.88
CA PHE A 25 11.72 2.66 17.76
C PHE A 25 12.31 3.07 19.13
N ALA A 26 13.19 2.24 19.70
CA ALA A 26 13.84 2.55 20.97
C ALA A 26 14.75 3.78 20.86
N ASP A 27 15.51 3.90 19.76
CA ASP A 27 16.38 5.04 19.47
C ASP A 27 15.58 6.32 19.23
N ALA A 28 14.51 6.25 18.44
CA ALA A 28 13.63 7.38 18.18
C ALA A 28 12.97 7.89 19.46
N LYS A 29 12.54 6.97 20.33
CA LYS A 29 12.00 7.30 21.66
C LYS A 29 13.05 7.92 22.57
N ALA A 30 14.28 7.42 22.55
CA ALA A 30 15.38 8.02 23.31
C ALA A 30 15.69 9.45 22.84
N ALA A 31 15.63 9.71 21.54
CA ALA A 31 15.77 11.05 20.97
C ALA A 31 14.65 11.98 21.43
N SER A 32 13.40 11.51 21.41
CA SER A 32 12.24 12.24 21.94
C SER A 32 12.43 12.65 23.41
N LYS A 33 12.76 11.71 24.30
CA LYS A 33 13.02 12.00 25.72
C LYS A 33 14.16 13.01 25.93
N ARG A 34 15.21 12.95 25.11
CA ARG A 34 16.32 13.91 25.17
C ARG A 34 15.88 15.32 24.76
N PHE A 35 14.98 15.41 23.78
CA PHE A 35 14.39 16.67 23.33
C PHE A 35 13.50 17.28 24.43
N GLU A 36 12.58 16.50 24.99
CA GLU A 36 11.73 16.92 26.12
C GLU A 36 12.55 17.41 27.30
N LYS A 37 13.60 16.67 27.70
CA LYS A 37 14.47 17.06 28.80
C LYS A 37 15.20 18.39 28.52
N ARG A 38 15.56 18.66 27.26
CA ARG A 38 16.25 19.89 26.87
C ARG A 38 15.31 21.09 26.82
N ASN A 39 14.08 20.89 26.36
CA ASN A 39 13.15 21.98 26.06
C ASN A 39 12.09 22.17 27.16
N GLY A 40 11.94 21.21 28.08
CA GLY A 40 11.01 21.28 29.20
C GLY A 40 9.59 21.64 28.75
N ASN A 41 9.00 22.64 29.40
CA ASN A 41 7.63 23.10 29.13
C ASN A 41 7.44 23.84 27.79
N THR A 42 8.51 24.08 27.01
CA THR A 42 8.38 24.70 25.69
C THR A 42 8.25 23.68 24.56
N ALA A 43 8.28 22.38 24.87
CA ALA A 43 7.96 21.35 23.90
C ALA A 43 6.49 21.48 23.47
N MET A 44 6.24 21.54 22.16
CA MET A 44 4.88 21.59 21.64
C MET A 44 4.13 20.29 21.95
N PRO A 45 2.81 20.34 22.19
CA PRO A 45 2.02 19.13 22.35
C PRO A 45 2.03 18.30 21.05
N ALA A 46 1.72 17.01 21.18
CA ALA A 46 1.47 16.15 20.03
C ALA A 46 0.28 16.70 19.22
N LEU A 47 0.39 16.59 17.90
CA LEU A 47 -0.67 16.99 16.96
C LEU A 47 -1.72 15.88 16.86
N ASP A 48 -3.00 16.25 16.88
CA ASP A 48 -4.10 15.31 16.62
C ASP A 48 -4.37 15.23 15.10
N PRO A 49 -4.18 14.06 14.46
CA PRO A 49 -4.45 13.91 13.04
C PRO A 49 -5.89 14.26 12.60
N ILE A 50 -6.88 14.13 13.48
CA ILE A 50 -8.28 14.44 13.19
C ILE A 50 -8.51 15.95 13.16
N GLU A 51 -7.82 16.70 14.03
CA GLU A 51 -7.97 18.15 14.13
C GLU A 51 -7.05 18.91 13.15
N GLU A 52 -5.88 18.36 12.85
CA GLU A 52 -4.81 19.05 12.12
C GLU A 52 -4.75 18.73 10.62
N LEU A 53 -5.28 17.58 10.19
CA LEU A 53 -5.29 17.20 8.77
C LEU A 53 -6.55 17.73 8.05
N ASP A 54 -6.42 17.98 6.74
CA ASP A 54 -7.60 18.26 5.91
C ASP A 54 -8.52 17.03 5.84
N GLY A 55 -9.79 17.24 5.49
CA GLY A 55 -10.80 16.18 5.54
C GLY A 55 -10.50 14.93 4.69
N VAL A 56 -9.71 15.03 3.61
CA VAL A 56 -9.31 13.86 2.81
C VAL A 56 -8.14 13.15 3.48
N SER A 57 -7.15 13.90 3.99
CA SER A 57 -5.98 13.35 4.68
C SER A 57 -6.35 12.70 6.02
N ALA A 58 -7.21 13.32 6.83
CA ALA A 58 -7.70 12.76 8.09
C ALA A 58 -8.43 11.42 7.87
N LEU A 59 -9.26 11.36 6.82
CA LEU A 59 -9.95 10.14 6.44
C LEU A 59 -8.99 9.05 5.95
N LEU A 60 -7.98 9.42 5.16
CA LEU A 60 -6.96 8.46 4.71
C LEU A 60 -6.18 7.90 5.91
N HIS A 61 -5.85 8.75 6.88
CA HIS A 61 -5.21 8.33 8.13
C HIS A 61 -6.06 7.30 8.90
N GLU A 62 -7.34 7.60 9.14
CA GLU A 62 -8.29 6.68 9.78
C GLU A 62 -8.38 5.35 9.02
N LYS A 63 -8.49 5.39 7.69
CA LYS A 63 -8.61 4.19 6.85
C LYS A 63 -7.35 3.31 6.88
N MET A 64 -6.16 3.90 6.87
CA MET A 64 -4.92 3.15 7.04
C MET A 64 -4.86 2.49 8.42
N GLN A 65 -5.28 3.19 9.47
CA GLN A 65 -5.33 2.63 10.82
C GLN A 65 -6.32 1.45 10.93
N ASP A 66 -7.51 1.58 10.33
CA ASP A 66 -8.51 0.51 10.26
C ASP A 66 -7.95 -0.74 9.57
N LEU A 67 -7.29 -0.57 8.43
CA LEU A 67 -6.70 -1.67 7.65
C LEU A 67 -5.64 -2.43 8.47
N VAL A 68 -4.76 -1.70 9.15
CA VAL A 68 -3.73 -2.31 10.02
C VAL A 68 -4.38 -3.08 11.18
N LYS A 69 -5.36 -2.48 11.87
CA LYS A 69 -6.08 -3.12 12.98
C LYS A 69 -6.79 -4.41 12.56
N LYS A 70 -7.46 -4.40 11.39
CA LYS A 70 -8.10 -5.60 10.82
C LYS A 70 -7.11 -6.74 10.62
N ARG A 71 -5.87 -6.44 10.21
CA ARG A 71 -4.83 -7.44 9.94
C ARG A 71 -4.10 -7.94 11.18
N GLN A 72 -3.84 -7.06 12.14
CA GLN A 72 -3.20 -7.43 13.41
C GLN A 72 -4.10 -8.34 14.27
N GLY A 73 -5.42 -8.33 14.02
CA GLY A 73 -6.38 -9.16 14.73
C GLY A 73 -6.61 -8.70 16.16
N LYS A 74 -7.04 -9.61 17.04
CA LYS A 74 -7.22 -9.33 18.48
C LYS A 74 -5.88 -9.47 19.21
N PHE A 75 -4.99 -8.52 18.99
CA PHE A 75 -3.72 -8.46 19.70
C PHE A 75 -3.68 -7.15 20.50
N GLU A 76 -3.64 -7.27 21.83
CA GLU A 76 -3.49 -6.12 22.73
C GLU A 76 -2.00 -5.96 23.02
N LEU A 77 -1.41 -4.93 22.43
CA LEU A 77 -0.06 -4.47 22.78
C LEU A 77 -0.19 -3.38 23.84
N GLU A 78 0.71 -3.40 24.82
CA GLU A 78 0.92 -2.24 25.68
C GLU A 78 1.33 -1.05 24.80
N GLN A 79 0.51 -0.02 24.81
CA GLN A 79 0.79 1.21 24.09
C GLN A 79 1.60 2.13 25.00
N ASP A 80 2.80 2.47 24.54
CA ASP A 80 3.63 3.48 25.18
C ASP A 80 3.58 4.72 24.29
N GLU A 81 2.98 5.79 24.80
CA GLU A 81 2.74 7.02 24.06
C GLU A 81 3.96 7.95 24.16
N TRP A 82 4.47 8.38 23.01
CA TRP A 82 5.61 9.30 22.92
C TRP A 82 5.53 10.11 21.63
N THR A 83 6.14 11.30 21.62
CA THR A 83 6.01 12.26 20.51
C THR A 83 7.31 12.37 19.71
N LEU A 84 7.22 12.44 18.39
CA LEU A 84 8.34 12.78 17.51
C LEU A 84 8.38 14.29 17.26
N TYR A 85 9.38 14.95 17.84
CA TYR A 85 9.51 16.42 17.80
C TYR A 85 10.27 16.98 16.60
N GLU A 86 11.16 16.18 16.00
CA GLU A 86 12.02 16.64 14.91
C GLU A 86 11.69 15.85 13.64
N GLU A 87 11.33 16.56 12.55
CA GLU A 87 11.03 15.99 11.24
C GLU A 87 12.12 15.02 10.77
N LYS A 88 13.40 15.40 10.89
CA LYS A 88 14.54 14.55 10.52
C LYS A 88 14.51 13.15 11.19
N ASN A 89 14.04 13.07 12.43
CA ASN A 89 13.98 11.79 13.16
C ASN A 89 12.80 10.96 12.66
N PHE A 90 11.68 11.61 12.30
CA PHE A 90 10.53 10.95 11.69
C PHE A 90 10.87 10.43 10.28
N THR A 91 11.47 11.26 9.42
CA THR A 91 11.88 10.87 8.07
C THR A 91 12.82 9.67 8.10
N ARG A 92 13.87 9.74 8.93
CA ARG A 92 14.83 8.63 9.08
C ARG A 92 14.18 7.35 9.56
N LEU A 93 13.28 7.43 10.55
CA LEU A 93 12.59 6.25 11.08
C LEU A 93 11.75 5.55 9.97
N ILE A 94 11.07 6.33 9.13
CA ILE A 94 10.27 5.80 8.02
C ILE A 94 11.18 5.17 6.96
N GLU A 95 12.28 5.82 6.59
CA GLU A 95 13.26 5.29 5.62
C GLU A 95 13.89 3.98 6.12
N ASP A 96 14.42 3.97 7.35
CA ASP A 96 15.10 2.81 7.93
C ASP A 96 14.12 1.60 8.08
N ILE A 97 12.86 1.84 8.47
CA ILE A 97 11.82 0.79 8.51
C ILE A 97 11.50 0.28 7.10
N GLY A 98 11.40 1.18 6.12
CA GLY A 98 11.14 0.83 4.72
C GLY A 98 12.20 -0.13 4.18
N GLU A 99 13.48 0.16 4.41
CA GLU A 99 14.59 -0.69 3.99
C GLU A 99 14.55 -2.08 4.64
N LEU A 100 14.22 -2.15 5.94
CA LEU A 100 14.08 -3.43 6.65
C LEU A 100 12.91 -4.26 6.14
N VAL A 101 11.77 -3.61 5.84
CA VAL A 101 10.62 -4.28 5.25
C VAL A 101 10.95 -4.77 3.85
N ASP A 102 11.56 -3.95 2.99
CA ASP A 102 12.00 -4.38 1.65
C ASP A 102 12.94 -5.59 1.74
N GLY A 103 13.91 -5.54 2.66
CA GLY A 103 14.79 -6.67 2.97
C GLY A 103 14.02 -7.93 3.39
N LEU A 104 12.95 -7.80 4.18
CA LEU A 104 12.08 -8.91 4.56
C LEU A 104 11.36 -9.49 3.33
N ILE A 105 10.85 -8.64 2.43
CA ILE A 105 10.17 -9.10 1.20
C ILE A 105 11.12 -9.91 0.31
N GLU A 106 12.37 -9.48 0.16
CA GLU A 106 13.37 -10.18 -0.64
C GLU A 106 13.67 -11.60 -0.13
N LEU A 107 13.52 -11.84 1.18
CA LEU A 107 13.70 -13.17 1.77
C LEU A 107 12.57 -14.13 1.39
N PHE A 108 11.38 -13.61 1.09
CA PHE A 108 10.19 -14.40 0.78
C PHE A 108 9.65 -14.06 -0.60
N PRO A 109 10.36 -14.40 -1.70
CA PRO A 109 9.86 -14.11 -3.05
C PRO A 109 8.53 -14.82 -3.37
N GLY A 110 8.20 -15.89 -2.63
CA GLY A 110 6.95 -16.62 -2.76
C GLY A 110 5.71 -15.88 -2.28
N ILE A 111 5.84 -14.77 -1.52
CA ILE A 111 4.69 -14.01 -1.01
C ILE A 111 4.32 -12.78 -1.86
N GLN A 112 5.02 -12.55 -2.97
CA GLN A 112 4.83 -11.35 -3.79
C GLN A 112 3.41 -11.24 -4.38
N GLU A 113 2.79 -12.37 -4.74
CA GLU A 113 1.42 -12.35 -5.25
C GLU A 113 0.40 -12.15 -4.12
N GLU A 114 0.63 -12.67 -2.92
CA GLU A 114 -0.17 -12.34 -1.74
C GLU A 114 -0.06 -10.85 -1.40
N GLN A 115 1.14 -10.27 -1.44
CA GLN A 115 1.35 -8.83 -1.20
C GLN A 115 0.60 -7.97 -2.23
N ARG A 116 0.65 -8.35 -3.51
CA ARG A 116 -0.11 -7.66 -4.56
C ARG A 116 -1.61 -7.68 -4.27
N LYS A 117 -2.16 -8.84 -3.91
CA LYS A 117 -3.58 -8.98 -3.55
C LYS A 117 -3.95 -8.12 -2.35
N LEU A 118 -3.08 -8.08 -1.34
CA LEU A 118 -3.27 -7.23 -0.16
C LEU A 118 -3.33 -5.74 -0.54
N CYS A 119 -2.44 -5.26 -1.43
CA CYS A 119 -2.49 -3.88 -1.93
C CYS A 119 -3.75 -3.61 -2.77
N GLU A 120 -4.21 -4.58 -3.58
CA GLU A 120 -5.44 -4.45 -4.36
C GLU A 120 -6.68 -4.33 -3.45
N GLU A 121 -6.72 -5.12 -2.37
CA GLU A 121 -7.77 -5.07 -1.35
C GLU A 121 -7.77 -3.71 -0.62
N GLU A 122 -6.60 -3.22 -0.19
CA GLU A 122 -6.46 -1.90 0.47
C GLU A 122 -6.94 -0.77 -0.43
N VAL A 123 -6.48 -0.74 -1.68
CA VAL A 123 -6.85 0.27 -2.67
C VAL A 123 -8.35 0.22 -2.98
N SER A 124 -8.94 -0.99 -3.03
CA SER A 124 -10.38 -1.17 -3.19
C SER A 124 -11.16 -0.53 -2.03
N GLU A 125 -10.74 -0.74 -0.78
CA GLU A 125 -11.37 -0.11 0.39
C GLU A 125 -11.26 1.43 0.37
N MET A 126 -10.13 1.97 -0.13
CA MET A 126 -9.88 3.42 -0.24
C MET A 126 -10.55 4.09 -1.45
N SER A 127 -10.99 3.33 -2.45
CA SER A 127 -11.63 3.86 -3.66
C SER A 127 -12.99 4.52 -3.43
N THR A 128 -13.53 4.40 -2.21
CA THR A 128 -14.88 4.86 -1.83
C THR A 128 -15.04 6.38 -1.79
N LYS A 129 -13.97 7.16 -1.57
CA LYS A 129 -14.05 8.63 -1.57
C LYS A 129 -13.10 9.28 -2.59
N ARG A 130 -13.62 10.32 -3.24
CA ARG A 130 -12.87 11.11 -4.23
C ARG A 130 -11.65 11.77 -3.58
N GLY A 131 -10.49 11.63 -4.21
CA GLY A 131 -9.24 12.28 -3.77
C GLY A 131 -8.33 11.39 -2.93
N MET A 132 -8.82 10.29 -2.34
CA MET A 132 -7.99 9.38 -1.56
C MET A 132 -6.97 8.62 -2.41
N LEU A 133 -7.38 8.09 -3.58
CA LEU A 133 -6.48 7.32 -4.44
C LEU A 133 -5.30 8.15 -4.98
N PRO A 134 -5.48 9.38 -5.50
CA PRO A 134 -4.35 10.24 -5.86
C PRO A 134 -3.43 10.54 -4.67
N LEU A 135 -4.01 10.80 -3.49
CA LEU A 135 -3.23 11.12 -2.29
C LEU A 135 -2.37 9.95 -1.84
N ILE A 136 -2.92 8.74 -1.73
CA ILE A 136 -2.14 7.56 -1.31
C ILE A 136 -1.10 7.17 -2.36
N ARG A 137 -1.39 7.35 -3.67
CA ARG A 137 -0.39 7.15 -4.73
C ARG A 137 0.84 8.02 -4.49
N ASP A 138 0.62 9.30 -4.20
CA ASP A 138 1.71 10.28 -4.05
C ASP A 138 2.50 10.06 -2.77
N ILE A 139 1.82 9.77 -1.64
CA ILE A 139 2.48 9.47 -0.36
C ILE A 139 3.27 8.16 -0.42
N ALA A 140 2.71 7.13 -1.04
CA ALA A 140 3.34 5.81 -1.11
C ALA A 140 4.47 5.75 -2.15
N ALA A 141 4.62 6.73 -3.04
CA ALA A 141 5.57 6.65 -4.16
C ALA A 141 7.02 6.38 -3.74
N SER A 142 7.46 6.92 -2.60
CA SER A 142 8.81 6.68 -2.07
C SER A 142 8.89 5.55 -1.05
N GLN A 143 7.80 5.24 -0.35
CA GLN A 143 7.79 4.32 0.80
C GLN A 143 7.24 2.92 0.46
N ASP A 144 6.26 2.84 -0.43
CA ASP A 144 5.61 1.60 -0.84
C ASP A 144 5.22 1.67 -2.32
N LYS A 145 6.17 1.27 -3.18
CA LYS A 145 5.98 1.30 -4.63
C LYS A 145 4.85 0.39 -5.09
N LEU A 146 4.63 -0.74 -4.41
CA LEU A 146 3.60 -1.69 -4.80
C LEU A 146 2.21 -1.10 -4.56
N LEU A 147 2.01 -0.45 -3.40
CA LEU A 147 0.78 0.27 -3.09
C LEU A 147 0.58 1.46 -4.03
N SER A 148 1.62 2.26 -4.28
CA SER A 148 1.55 3.40 -5.21
C SER A 148 1.15 2.99 -6.62
N ASP A 149 1.77 1.94 -7.16
CA ASP A 149 1.46 1.39 -8.48
C ASP A 149 0.03 0.84 -8.55
N THR A 150 -0.42 0.20 -7.48
CA THR A 150 -1.78 -0.35 -7.40
C THR A 150 -2.82 0.77 -7.35
N ALA A 151 -2.58 1.82 -6.57
CA ALA A 151 -3.41 3.02 -6.56
C ALA A 151 -3.41 3.72 -7.94
N ALA A 152 -2.24 3.84 -8.59
CA ALA A 152 -2.14 4.40 -9.93
C ALA A 152 -2.95 3.60 -10.97
N LYS A 153 -2.95 2.27 -10.88
CA LYS A 153 -3.77 1.39 -11.73
C LYS A 153 -5.26 1.60 -11.48
N ALA A 154 -5.68 1.78 -10.23
CA ALA A 154 -7.08 2.03 -9.88
C ALA A 154 -7.57 3.42 -10.29
N ILE A 155 -6.69 4.43 -10.32
CA ILE A 155 -7.01 5.79 -10.80
C ILE A 155 -7.19 5.83 -12.31
N ARG A 156 -6.45 4.99 -13.06
CA ARG A 156 -6.61 4.93 -14.51
C ARG A 156 -8.07 4.62 -14.79
N PRO A 157 -8.76 5.43 -15.63
CA PRO A 157 -10.09 5.07 -16.05
C PRO A 157 -10.01 3.66 -16.59
N THR A 158 -10.85 2.76 -16.10
CA THR A 158 -11.07 1.46 -16.72
C THR A 158 -11.52 1.76 -18.13
N THR A 159 -10.57 1.93 -19.05
CA THR A 159 -10.84 1.93 -20.47
C THR A 159 -11.18 0.49 -20.77
N THR A 160 -12.41 0.10 -20.43
CA THR A 160 -13.15 -0.83 -21.26
C THR A 160 -13.11 -0.19 -22.62
N SER A 161 -12.09 -0.55 -23.40
CA SER A 161 -11.98 -0.17 -24.79
C SER A 161 -13.26 -0.74 -25.41
N SER A 162 -14.27 0.10 -25.60
CA SER A 162 -15.37 -0.21 -26.49
C SER A 162 -14.72 -0.33 -27.87
N ARG A 163 -14.31 -1.56 -28.22
CA ARG A 163 -13.77 -1.88 -29.54
C ARG A 163 -14.97 -2.00 -30.46
N SER A 164 -15.52 -0.86 -30.87
CA SER A 164 -16.55 -0.83 -31.89
C SER A 164 -15.91 -1.07 -33.25
N VAL A 165 -16.39 -2.08 -33.97
CA VAL A 165 -16.10 -2.24 -35.39
C VAL A 165 -17.31 -1.70 -36.14
N VAL A 166 -17.13 -0.58 -36.85
CA VAL A 166 -18.19 0.06 -37.64
C VAL A 166 -17.78 0.05 -39.10
N PHE A 167 -18.62 -0.56 -39.94
CA PHE A 167 -18.53 -0.48 -41.40
C PHE A 167 -19.68 0.39 -41.89
N SER A 168 -19.39 1.39 -42.73
CA SER A 168 -20.40 2.30 -43.28
C SER A 168 -20.25 2.43 -44.79
N GLY A 169 -21.38 2.55 -45.52
CA GLY A 169 -21.42 2.55 -46.99
C GLY A 169 -21.62 1.16 -47.63
N VAL A 170 -21.58 1.10 -48.96
CA VAL A 170 -21.55 -0.16 -49.72
C VAL A 170 -20.18 -0.79 -49.53
N ASN A 171 -20.12 -1.89 -48.78
CA ASN A 171 -18.87 -2.55 -48.41
C ASN A 171 -18.95 -4.02 -48.79
N SER A 172 -17.88 -4.52 -49.41
CA SER A 172 -17.66 -5.94 -49.65
C SER A 172 -16.29 -6.32 -49.12
N GLY A 173 -16.22 -7.33 -48.26
CA GLY A 173 -14.96 -7.77 -47.67
C GLY A 173 -15.13 -9.01 -46.79
N LEU A 174 -14.01 -9.65 -46.48
CA LEU A 174 -13.95 -10.80 -45.57
C LEU A 174 -13.31 -10.36 -44.25
N GLN A 175 -14.03 -10.51 -43.14
CA GLN A 175 -13.48 -10.26 -41.82
C GLN A 175 -13.20 -11.60 -41.13
N ILE A 176 -11.97 -11.76 -40.65
CA ILE A 176 -11.55 -12.90 -39.83
C ILE A 176 -11.11 -12.33 -38.48
N GLY A 177 -11.65 -12.86 -37.40
CA GLY A 177 -11.32 -12.41 -36.06
C GLY A 177 -11.63 -13.50 -35.03
N ASN A 178 -10.92 -13.43 -33.90
CA ASN A 178 -11.15 -14.32 -32.77
C ASN A 178 -11.97 -13.60 -31.70
N ASN A 179 -13.10 -14.16 -31.31
CA ASN A 179 -13.95 -13.66 -30.24
C ASN A 179 -13.99 -14.72 -29.15
N SER A 180 -13.52 -14.38 -27.95
CA SER A 180 -13.50 -15.27 -26.79
C SER A 180 -14.70 -15.07 -25.86
N GLY A 181 -15.78 -14.45 -26.35
CA GLY A 181 -17.02 -14.13 -25.62
C GLY A 181 -18.26 -14.63 -26.34
N GLN A 182 -19.45 -14.23 -25.87
CA GLN A 182 -20.71 -14.58 -26.52
C GLN A 182 -20.99 -13.62 -27.68
N ILE A 183 -21.24 -14.18 -28.87
CA ILE A 183 -21.75 -13.44 -30.03
C ILE A 183 -23.25 -13.70 -30.15
N SER A 184 -24.04 -12.65 -30.37
CA SER A 184 -25.49 -12.72 -30.58
C SER A 184 -25.88 -11.97 -31.86
N ASN A 185 -27.11 -12.21 -32.36
CA ASN A 185 -27.67 -11.60 -33.57
C ASN A 185 -26.93 -11.87 -34.89
N ILE A 186 -26.29 -13.05 -35.03
CA ILE A 186 -25.82 -13.54 -36.33
C ILE A 186 -27.04 -14.00 -37.14
N ARG A 187 -27.23 -13.45 -38.35
CA ARG A 187 -28.21 -13.94 -39.32
C ARG A 187 -27.47 -14.49 -40.53
N PHE A 188 -27.81 -15.70 -40.92
CA PHE A 188 -27.42 -16.26 -42.21
C PHE A 188 -28.65 -16.22 -43.10
N ASP A 189 -28.57 -15.49 -44.20
CA ASP A 189 -29.62 -15.54 -45.20
C ASP A 189 -29.53 -16.90 -45.92
N THR A 190 -30.64 -17.63 -45.95
CA THR A 190 -30.78 -18.86 -46.72
C THR A 190 -31.14 -18.51 -48.16
N TRP A 191 -30.33 -18.98 -49.11
CA TRP A 191 -30.52 -18.83 -50.55
C TRP A 191 -31.69 -19.65 -51.08
#